data_AF-A0A810L9Q0-F1
#
_entry.id   AF-A0A810L9Q0-F1
#
_cell.length_a   1.000
_cell.length_b   1.000
_cell.length_c   1.000
_cell.angle_alpha   90.00
_cell.angle_beta   90.00
_cell.angle_gamma   90.00
#
_symmetry.space_group_name_H-M   'P 1'
#
loop_
_entity.id
_entity.type
_entity.pdbx_description
1 polymer ?
#
loop_
_entity_poly.entity_id
_entity_poly.type
_entity_poly.pdbx_seq_one_letter_code
_entity_poly.pdbx_strand_id
1 'polypeptide(L)'
;MHTTRTTVLGVGALYDCQTRDGHHLRVVSEHRGARQLILYAASDRHDAPEKLTVRLAADEADQLADLLRSGSLPDRVAALERRLAALASAERHT
;
A
#
# COMPACT_ATOMS: atom_id res chain seq x y z
N MET A 1 -8.83 1.91 -2.77
CA MET A 1 -8.07 0.68 -3.03
C MET A 1 -8.83 -0.46 -2.41
N HIS A 2 -9.04 -1.53 -3.17
CA HIS A 2 -9.60 -2.78 -2.66
C HIS A 2 -8.47 -3.79 -2.47
N THR A 3 -8.52 -4.55 -1.38
CA THR A 3 -7.50 -5.56 -1.09
C THR A 3 -8.15 -6.85 -0.60
N THR A 4 -7.78 -7.97 -1.20
CA THR A 4 -8.14 -9.31 -0.75
C THR A 4 -6.90 -10.01 -0.20
N ARG A 5 -7.04 -10.69 0.94
CA ARG A 5 -5.96 -11.48 1.56
C ARG A 5 -6.28 -12.97 1.49
N THR A 6 -5.34 -13.74 0.98
CA THR A 6 -5.42 -15.21 0.93
C THR A 6 -4.19 -15.80 1.60
N THR A 7 -4.39 -16.72 2.54
CA THR A 7 -3.28 -17.48 3.13
C THR A 7 -2.99 -18.67 2.23
N VAL A 8 -1.73 -18.82 1.83
CA VAL A 8 -1.27 -19.90 0.93
C VAL A 8 -0.38 -20.83 1.73
N LEU A 9 -0.83 -22.07 1.91
CA LEU A 9 -0.10 -23.08 2.69
C LEU A 9 1.31 -23.29 2.13
N GLY A 10 2.33 -23.18 2.99
CA GLY A 10 3.73 -23.38 2.62
C GLY A 10 4.42 -22.16 1.99
N VAL A 11 3.68 -21.10 1.63
CA VAL A 11 4.25 -19.85 1.09
C VAL A 11 4.12 -18.74 2.10
N GLY A 12 2.90 -18.41 2.52
CA GLY A 12 2.64 -17.29 3.43
C GLY A 12 1.31 -16.62 3.13
N ALA A 13 1.33 -15.29 2.94
CA ALA A 13 0.14 -14.51 2.63
C ALA A 13 0.25 -13.88 1.25
N LEU A 14 -0.82 -14.01 0.48
CA LEU A 14 -1.03 -13.31 -0.78
C LEU A 14 -1.97 -12.14 -0.54
N TYR A 15 -1.57 -10.96 -1.00
CA TYR A 15 -2.41 -9.77 -1.04
C TYR A 15 -2.64 -9.41 -2.49
N ASP A 16 -3.90 -9.30 -2.84
CA ASP A 16 -4.34 -8.87 -4.16
C ASP A 16 -4.95 -7.48 -4.01
N CYS A 17 -4.35 -6.49 -4.68
CA CYS A 17 -4.65 -5.07 -4.50
C CYS A 17 -5.05 -4.44 -5.83
N GLN A 18 -6.19 -3.76 -5.86
CA GLN A 18 -6.61 -2.95 -6.99
C GLN A 18 -6.63 -1.47 -6.59
N THR A 19 -5.84 -0.65 -7.30
CA THR A 19 -5.84 0.80 -7.11
C THR A 19 -7.11 1.42 -7.68
N ARG A 20 -7.37 2.69 -7.34
CA ARG A 20 -8.55 3.40 -7.88
C ARG A 20 -8.43 3.66 -9.38
N ASP A 21 -7.19 3.77 -9.87
CA ASP A 21 -6.88 4.01 -11.28
C ASP A 21 -6.83 2.69 -12.09
N GLY A 22 -7.27 1.59 -11.49
CA GLY A 22 -7.39 0.29 -12.16
C GLY A 22 -6.13 -0.56 -12.21
N HIS A 23 -5.00 -0.07 -11.65
CA HIS A 23 -3.78 -0.86 -11.58
C HIS A 23 -3.93 -2.04 -10.63
N HIS A 24 -3.38 -3.18 -11.04
CA HIS A 24 -3.42 -4.41 -10.26
C HIS A 24 -2.03 -4.71 -9.71
N LEU A 25 -1.94 -4.80 -8.38
CA LEU A 25 -0.73 -5.06 -7.63
C LEU A 25 -0.95 -6.31 -6.80
N ARG A 26 0.02 -7.21 -6.79
CA ARG A 26 0.02 -8.39 -5.94
C ARG A 26 1.26 -8.42 -5.07
N VAL A 27 1.05 -8.70 -3.79
CA VAL A 27 2.12 -8.84 -2.80
C VAL A 27 2.12 -10.26 -2.28
N VAL A 28 3.25 -10.95 -2.40
CA VAL A 28 3.48 -12.24 -1.77
C VAL A 28 4.37 -11.99 -0.57
N SER A 29 3.91 -12.35 0.62
CA SER A 29 4.72 -12.33 1.83
C SER A 29 5.02 -13.76 2.22
N GLU A 30 6.29 -14.16 2.11
CA GLU A 30 6.71 -15.51 2.46
C GLU A 30 6.92 -15.63 3.97
N HIS A 31 6.67 -16.81 4.55
CA HIS A 31 6.85 -17.06 5.98
C HIS A 31 8.28 -16.80 6.48
N ARG A 32 9.28 -16.83 5.59
CA ARG A 32 10.70 -16.57 5.89
C ARG A 32 11.09 -15.09 5.75
N GLY A 33 10.14 -14.19 5.52
CA GLY A 33 10.35 -12.74 5.50
C GLY A 33 10.64 -12.14 4.12
N ALA A 34 10.99 -12.95 3.13
CA ALA A 34 11.10 -12.51 1.74
C ALA A 34 9.72 -12.08 1.22
N ARG A 35 9.67 -10.99 0.45
CA ARG A 35 8.44 -10.47 -0.12
C ARG A 35 8.62 -10.28 -1.62
N GLN A 36 7.55 -10.49 -2.38
CA GLN A 36 7.53 -10.24 -3.81
C GLN A 36 6.42 -9.25 -4.14
N LEU A 37 6.76 -8.25 -4.94
CA LEU A 37 5.81 -7.32 -5.54
C LEU A 37 5.64 -7.70 -7.00
N ILE A 38 4.41 -7.86 -7.43
CA ILE A 38 4.05 -8.18 -8.81
C ILE A 38 3.11 -7.09 -9.29
N LEU A 39 3.57 -6.27 -10.23
CA LEU A 39 2.73 -5.29 -10.91
C LEU A 39 2.25 -5.86 -12.23
N TYR A 40 0.95 -5.78 -12.47
CA TYR A 40 0.36 -6.10 -13.76
C TYR A 40 0.16 -4.79 -14.52
N ALA A 41 0.79 -4.68 -15.68
CA ALA A 41 0.50 -3.58 -16.59
C ALA A 41 -0.96 -3.70 -17.09
N ALA A 42 -1.61 -2.56 -17.28
CA ALA A 42 -2.85 -2.51 -18.02
C ALA A 42 -2.49 -2.84 -19.48
N SER A 43 -2.73 -4.08 -19.90
CA SER A 43 -2.55 -4.47 -21.29
C SER A 43 -3.84 -4.23 -22.05
N ASP A 44 -3.79 -3.35 -23.06
CA ASP A 44 -4.86 -3.16 -24.05
C ASP A 44 -5.05 -4.41 -24.94
N ARG A 45 -4.13 -5.38 -24.82
CA ARG A 45 -4.03 -6.59 -25.63
C ARG A 45 -4.49 -7.80 -24.80
N HIS A 46 -5.37 -8.60 -25.37
CA HIS A 46 -6.01 -9.78 -24.78
C HIS A 46 -5.02 -10.88 -24.35
N ASP A 47 -3.77 -10.80 -24.81
CA ASP A 47 -2.73 -11.79 -24.55
C ASP A 47 -1.90 -11.37 -23.34
N ALA A 48 -2.35 -11.80 -22.16
CA ALA A 48 -1.71 -11.78 -20.84
C ALA A 48 -1.03 -10.45 -20.41
N PRO A 49 -1.44 -9.87 -19.27
CA PRO A 49 -0.84 -8.63 -18.79
C PRO A 49 0.67 -8.77 -18.59
N GLU A 50 1.45 -7.84 -19.13
CA GLU A 50 2.89 -7.76 -18.84
C GLU A 50 3.07 -7.63 -17.32
N LYS A 51 3.89 -8.50 -16.75
CA LYS A 51 4.13 -8.55 -15.32
C LYS A 51 5.55 -8.11 -14.98
N LEU A 52 5.68 -7.15 -14.07
CA LEU A 52 6.94 -6.80 -13.46
C LEU A 52 6.99 -7.41 -12.05
N THR A 53 7.96 -8.28 -11.81
CA THR A 53 8.17 -8.89 -10.49
C THR A 53 9.43 -8.33 -9.85
N VAL A 54 9.29 -7.76 -8.66
CA VAL A 54 10.39 -7.27 -7.83
C VAL A 54 10.45 -8.14 -6.58
N ARG A 55 11.56 -8.84 -6.38
CA ARG A 55 11.84 -9.57 -5.14
C ARG A 55 12.51 -8.63 -4.16
N LEU A 56 12.05 -8.66 -2.92
CA LEU A 56 12.59 -7.87 -1.84
C LEU A 56 13.04 -8.79 -0.71
N ALA A 57 14.23 -8.53 -0.19
CA ALA A 57 14.65 -9.03 1.09
C ALA A 57 13.79 -8.42 2.22
N ALA A 58 13.89 -8.98 3.42
CA ALA A 58 13.07 -8.56 4.55
C ALA A 58 13.30 -7.07 4.90
N ASP A 59 14.56 -6.65 4.94
CA ASP A 59 15.00 -5.29 5.24
C ASP A 59 14.61 -4.29 4.13
N GLU A 60 14.77 -4.66 2.86
CA GLU A 60 14.33 -3.83 1.71
C GLU A 60 12.82 -3.59 1.74
N ALA A 61 12.05 -4.63 2.07
CA ALA A 61 10.62 -4.51 2.13
C ALA A 61 10.13 -3.72 3.36
N ASP A 62 10.85 -3.80 4.49
CA ASP A 62 10.58 -2.95 5.66
C ASP A 62 10.85 -1.47 5.31
N GLN A 63 11.96 -1.18 4.63
CA GLN A 63 12.27 0.17 4.16
C GLN A 63 11.21 0.70 3.18
N LEU A 64 10.77 -0.13 2.21
CA LEU A 64 9.72 0.25 1.28
C LEU A 64 8.39 0.53 1.99
N ALA A 65 8.02 -0.29 2.98
CA ALA A 65 6.82 -0.05 3.78
C ALA A 65 6.89 1.29 4.52
N ASP A 66 8.06 1.65 5.04
CA ASP A 66 8.29 2.94 5.68
C ASP A 66 8.21 4.11 4.70
N LEU A 67 8.76 3.98 3.49
CA LEU A 67 8.63 4.99 2.43
C LEU A 67 7.17 5.19 2.00
N LEU A 68 6.41 4.11 1.87
CA LEU A 68 4.98 4.17 1.54
C LEU A 68 4.16 4.78 2.70
N ARG A 69 4.62 4.63 3.94
CA ARG A 69 3.97 5.16 5.16
C ARG A 69 4.30 6.63 5.42
N SER A 70 5.53 7.05 5.15
CA SER A 70 6.09 8.35 5.53
C SER A 70 5.40 9.55 4.86
N GLY A 71 4.86 9.37 3.66
CA GLY A 71 4.08 10.42 2.97
C GLY A 71 2.67 10.67 3.51
N SER A 72 2.22 9.95 4.55
CA SER A 72 0.81 10.06 5.00
C SER A 72 0.63 10.43 6.46
N LEU A 73 1.52 10.01 7.37
CA LEU A 73 1.26 10.18 8.80
C LEU A 73 1.51 11.62 9.28
N PRO A 74 2.67 12.26 9.01
CA PRO A 74 2.94 13.61 9.48
C PRO A 74 1.94 14.62 8.89
N ASP A 75 1.64 14.50 7.60
CA ASP A 75 0.69 15.39 6.91
C ASP A 75 -0.75 15.22 7.41
N ARG A 76 -1.17 13.99 7.74
CA ARG A 76 -2.48 13.73 8.33
C ARG A 76 -2.57 14.24 9.77
N VAL A 77 -1.49 14.13 10.55
CA VAL A 77 -1.41 14.70 11.91
C VAL A 77 -1.47 16.22 11.83
N ALA A 78 -0.68 16.85 10.96
CA ALA A 78 -0.71 18.29 10.76
C ALA A 78 -2.09 18.79 10.27
N ALA A 79 -2.75 18.02 9.40
CA ALA A 79 -4.12 18.34 8.97
C ALA A 79 -5.15 18.22 10.11
N LEU A 80 -4.97 17.26 11.02
CA LEU A 80 -5.82 17.09 12.20
C LEU A 80 -5.60 18.24 13.19
N GLU A 81 -4.35 18.60 13.47
CA GLU A 81 -3.97 19.72 14.34
C GLU A 81 -4.56 21.04 13.85
N ARG A 82 -4.47 21.32 12.54
CA ARG A 82 -5.09 22.51 11.93
C ARG A 82 -6.60 22.56 12.12
N ARG A 83 -7.29 21.42 11.96
CA ARG A 83 -8.75 21.34 12.14
C ARG A 83 -9.14 21.52 13.61
N LEU A 84 -8.38 20.95 14.54
CA LEU A 84 -8.58 21.12 15.97
C LEU A 84 -8.40 22.57 16.39
N ALA A 85 -7.35 23.23 15.88
CA ALA A 85 -7.08 24.65 16.14
C ALA A 85 -8.19 25.56 15.60
N ALA A 86 -8.75 25.24 14.43
CA ALA A 86 -9.87 25.98 13.86
C ALA A 86 -11.15 25.86 14.72
N LEU A 87 -11.49 24.64 15.16
CA LEU A 87 -12.64 24.38 16.04
C LEU A 87 -12.50 25.10 17.38
N ALA A 88 -11.35 24.97 18.04
CA ALA A 88 -11.07 25.63 19.32
C ALA A 88 -11.05 27.17 19.21
N SER A 89 -10.80 27.72 18.02
CA SER A 89 -10.82 29.16 17.78
C SER A 89 -12.22 29.68 17.45
N ALA A 90 -13.07 28.84 16.86
CA ALA A 90 -14.49 29.13 16.61
C ALA A 90 -15.30 29.17 17.91
N GLU A 91 -15.03 28.28 18.87
CA GLU A 91 -15.69 28.27 20.18
C GLU A 91 -15.34 29.48 21.08
N ARG A 92 -14.23 30.17 20.80
CA ARG A 92 -13.79 31.35 21.57
C ARG A 92 -14.37 32.68 21.09
N HIS A 93 -15.16 32.68 20.02
CA HIS A 93 -15.78 33.87 19.42
C HIS A 93 -17.31 33.90 19.56
N THR A 94 -17.87 33.02 20.39
CA THR A 94 -19.29 33.01 20.82
C THR A 94 -19.36 33.22 22.32
#